data_AF-A0A378FW34-F1
#
_entry.id   AF-A0A378FW34-F1
#
_cell.length_a   1.000
_cell.length_b   1.000
_cell.length_c   1.000
_cell.angle_alpha   90.00
_cell.angle_beta   90.00
_cell.angle_gamma   90.00
#
_symmetry.space_group_name_H-M   'P 1'
#
loop_
_entity.id
_entity.type
_entity.pdbx_description
1 polymer ?
#
loop_
_entity_poly.entity_id
_entity_poly.type
_entity_poly.pdbx_seq_one_letter_code
_entity_poly.pdbx_strand_id
1 'polypeptide(L)'
;MTEAKPYQPSGKPQAAAEGKKESAGAYRHLLTGVSYMLPMVVAGGLCIALSFAFGIKAFEVKDTLAAALMQIGGGSAFALMVPVLAGFIAFSIADRPGLTPGLIGGMLAVSGGSGFIGGIIAGFLAGYVAKAISTKLKLPQSMEALKPILIIPLVSSLIVGLAMIYLIGKPVAGILAWLTHWLQTMGTANAVLLGANPRRDDVYRYGRAGKQSGLCLWRWPA
;
A
#
# COMPACT_ATOMS: atom_id res chain seq x y z
N MET A 1 -52.90 -34.50 4.54
CA MET A 1 -51.76 -34.71 3.61
C MET A 1 -51.76 -33.53 2.66
N THR A 2 -51.05 -32.47 2.99
CA THR A 2 -51.04 -31.23 2.20
C THR A 2 -49.79 -31.26 1.33
N GLU A 3 -49.98 -31.50 0.04
CA GLU A 3 -48.92 -31.59 -0.95
C GLU A 3 -48.38 -30.18 -1.24
N ALA A 4 -47.09 -29.95 -0.96
CA ALA A 4 -46.43 -28.68 -1.26
C ALA A 4 -46.01 -28.66 -2.74
N LYS A 5 -46.66 -27.78 -3.50
CA LYS A 5 -46.35 -27.52 -4.92
C LYS A 5 -44.98 -26.84 -5.02
N PRO A 6 -44.01 -27.38 -5.79
CA PRO A 6 -42.68 -26.78 -5.88
C PRO A 6 -42.73 -25.44 -6.62
N TYR A 7 -42.15 -24.41 -6.01
CA TYR A 7 -41.98 -23.09 -6.62
C TYR A 7 -40.82 -23.13 -7.63
N GLN A 8 -41.15 -23.01 -8.92
CA GLN A 8 -40.19 -22.74 -9.99
C GLN A 8 -40.16 -21.23 -10.28
N PRO A 9 -39.01 -20.55 -10.15
CA PRO A 9 -38.87 -19.21 -10.70
C PRO A 9 -38.79 -19.29 -12.23
N SER A 10 -39.91 -18.99 -12.89
CA SER A 10 -39.95 -18.68 -14.32
C SER A 10 -39.59 -17.21 -14.51
N GLY A 11 -38.35 -16.95 -14.94
CA GLY A 11 -37.86 -15.63 -15.30
C GLY A 11 -36.83 -15.76 -16.41
N LYS A 12 -37.21 -15.39 -17.64
CA LYS A 12 -36.35 -15.34 -18.83
C LYS A 12 -35.10 -14.46 -18.60
N PRO A 13 -33.98 -14.75 -19.29
CA PRO A 13 -32.68 -14.13 -19.04
C PRO A 13 -32.69 -12.67 -19.49
N GLN A 14 -32.73 -11.76 -18.54
CA GLN A 14 -32.67 -10.33 -18.80
C GLN A 14 -31.22 -9.86 -18.64
N ALA A 15 -30.58 -9.59 -19.78
CA ALA A 15 -29.29 -8.95 -19.91
C ALA A 15 -29.35 -7.52 -19.31
N ALA A 16 -29.06 -7.40 -18.01
CA ALA A 16 -28.87 -6.12 -17.31
C ALA A 16 -28.15 -6.28 -15.96
N ALA A 17 -27.19 -7.21 -15.85
CA ALA A 17 -26.54 -7.57 -14.59
C ALA A 17 -24.99 -7.58 -14.62
N GLU A 18 -24.36 -6.89 -15.58
CA GLU A 18 -22.89 -6.84 -15.67
C GLU A 18 -22.28 -5.67 -14.88
N GLY A 19 -22.91 -4.49 -14.87
CA GLY A 19 -22.29 -3.29 -14.25
C GLY A 19 -22.25 -3.22 -12.71
N LYS A 20 -23.13 -3.93 -11.98
CA LYS A 20 -23.14 -3.94 -10.50
C LYS A 20 -22.33 -5.08 -9.88
N LYS A 21 -21.98 -6.12 -10.64
CA LYS A 21 -21.13 -7.23 -10.17
C LYS A 21 -19.64 -6.91 -10.26
N GLU A 22 -19.21 -6.12 -11.25
CA GLU A 22 -17.79 -5.74 -11.41
C GLU A 22 -17.29 -4.76 -10.35
N SER A 23 -18.07 -3.74 -9.96
CA SER A 23 -17.66 -2.79 -8.91
C SER A 23 -17.57 -3.45 -7.54
N ALA A 24 -18.47 -4.40 -7.26
CA ALA A 24 -18.38 -5.27 -6.08
C ALA A 24 -17.13 -6.17 -6.13
N GLY A 25 -16.70 -6.58 -7.33
CA GLY A 25 -15.46 -7.34 -7.54
C GLY A 25 -14.21 -6.49 -7.26
N ALA A 26 -14.08 -5.33 -7.92
CA ALA A 26 -12.93 -4.44 -7.76
C ALA A 26 -12.73 -3.99 -6.30
N TYR A 27 -13.81 -3.64 -5.60
CA TYR A 27 -13.73 -3.30 -4.18
C TYR A 27 -13.26 -4.47 -3.32
N ARG A 28 -13.69 -5.70 -3.61
CA ARG A 28 -13.20 -6.90 -2.90
C ARG A 28 -11.72 -7.12 -3.14
N HIS A 29 -11.24 -6.95 -4.37
CA HIS A 29 -9.82 -7.07 -4.70
C HIS A 29 -8.96 -6.05 -3.95
N LEU A 30 -9.43 -4.81 -3.84
CA LEU A 30 -8.80 -3.78 -3.01
C LEU A 30 -8.77 -4.17 -1.53
N LEU A 31 -9.91 -4.60 -0.98
CA LEU A 31 -10.00 -5.00 0.42
C LEU A 31 -9.07 -6.17 0.73
N THR A 32 -8.94 -7.15 -0.17
CA THR A 32 -7.97 -8.25 -0.04
C THR A 32 -6.55 -7.69 0.06
N GLY A 33 -6.13 -6.84 -0.88
CA GLY A 33 -4.82 -6.21 -0.85
C GLY A 33 -4.53 -5.48 0.46
N VAL A 34 -5.46 -4.63 0.91
CA VAL A 34 -5.30 -3.84 2.14
C VAL A 34 -5.22 -4.76 3.36
N SER A 35 -6.03 -5.81 3.41
CA SER A 35 -6.04 -6.75 4.54
C SER A 35 -4.71 -7.46 4.71
N TYR A 36 -4.06 -7.86 3.61
CA TYR A 36 -2.72 -8.47 3.64
C TYR A 36 -1.60 -7.45 3.89
N MET A 37 -1.86 -6.17 3.67
CA MET A 37 -0.92 -5.09 4.00
C MET A 37 -0.94 -4.76 5.50
N LEU A 38 -2.08 -4.89 6.18
CA LEU A 38 -2.24 -4.50 7.59
C LEU A 38 -1.19 -5.13 8.53
N PRO A 39 -0.93 -6.44 8.50
CA PRO A 39 0.09 -7.04 9.37
C PRO A 39 1.49 -6.45 9.18
N MET A 40 1.84 -6.10 7.93
CA MET A 40 3.14 -5.49 7.61
C MET A 40 3.27 -4.09 8.21
N VAL A 41 2.21 -3.29 8.13
CA VAL A 41 2.18 -1.93 8.71
C VAL A 41 2.26 -1.99 10.24
N VAL A 42 1.53 -2.93 10.86
CA VAL A 42 1.58 -3.11 12.31
C VAL A 42 2.97 -3.55 12.76
N ALA A 43 3.56 -4.56 12.12
CA ALA A 43 4.91 -5.02 12.44
C ALA A 43 5.96 -3.92 12.24
N GLY A 44 5.89 -3.19 11.11
CA GLY A 44 6.81 -2.11 10.81
C GLY A 44 6.70 -0.93 11.79
N GLY A 45 5.48 -0.50 12.09
CA GLY A 45 5.23 0.61 13.01
C GLY A 45 5.68 0.31 14.44
N LEU A 46 5.44 -0.91 14.92
CA LEU A 46 5.90 -1.35 16.24
C LEU A 46 7.44 -1.41 16.32
N CYS A 47 8.12 -1.88 15.28
CA CYS A 47 9.59 -1.88 15.24
C CYS A 47 10.16 -0.46 15.29
N ILE A 48 9.58 0.49 14.56
CA ILE A 48 9.99 1.90 14.59
C ILE A 48 9.75 2.51 15.99
N ALA A 49 8.59 2.24 16.60
CA ALA A 49 8.29 2.74 17.94
C ALA A 49 9.31 2.23 18.97
N LEU A 50 9.67 0.94 18.90
CA LEU A 50 10.71 0.36 19.76
C LEU A 50 12.09 0.98 19.48
N SER A 51 12.43 1.25 18.22
CA SER A 51 13.69 1.94 17.89
C SER A 51 13.79 3.30 18.58
N PHE A 52 12.71 4.07 18.65
CA PHE A 52 12.71 5.37 19.31
C PHE A 52 12.71 5.28 20.84
N ALA A 53 12.24 4.17 21.41
CA ALA A 53 12.32 3.93 22.86
C ALA A 53 13.76 3.80 23.36
N PHE A 54 14.70 3.33 22.53
CA PHE A 54 16.13 3.28 22.83
C PHE A 54 16.86 4.63 22.65
N GLY A 55 16.16 5.66 22.17
CA GLY A 55 16.67 7.02 22.02
C GLY A 55 16.42 7.60 20.62
N ILE A 56 15.99 8.86 20.56
CA ILE A 56 15.62 9.57 19.32
C ILE A 56 16.77 9.61 18.29
N LYS A 57 18.04 9.52 18.71
CA LYS A 57 19.22 9.48 17.81
C LYS A 57 19.96 8.15 17.83
N ALA A 58 19.50 7.17 18.60
CA ALA A 58 20.18 5.89 18.75
C ALA A 58 20.24 5.11 17.42
N PHE A 59 19.32 5.39 16.50
CA PHE A 59 19.32 4.79 15.16
C PHE A 59 20.46 5.27 14.25
N GLU A 60 21.14 6.39 14.57
CA GLU A 60 22.22 6.95 13.75
C GLU A 60 23.55 6.22 13.96
N VAL A 61 23.70 5.51 15.08
CA VAL A 61 24.88 4.68 15.37
C VAL A 61 24.67 3.31 14.74
N LYS A 62 25.47 3.01 13.72
CA LYS A 62 25.52 1.69 13.07
C LYS A 62 25.83 0.60 14.11
N ASP A 63 25.21 -0.57 13.93
CA ASP A 63 25.33 -1.76 14.77
C ASP A 63 24.63 -1.70 16.15
N THR A 64 23.77 -0.71 16.37
CA THR A 64 22.89 -0.69 17.54
C THR A 64 21.58 -1.43 17.31
N LEU A 65 20.97 -1.93 18.39
CA LEU A 65 19.64 -2.53 18.37
C LEU A 65 18.58 -1.55 17.83
N ALA A 66 18.73 -0.26 18.13
CA ALA A 66 17.88 0.81 17.59
C ALA A 66 18.00 0.92 16.06
N ALA A 67 19.21 0.95 15.51
CA ALA A 67 19.43 0.98 14.06
C ALA A 67 18.88 -0.29 13.38
N ALA A 68 19.04 -1.46 13.99
CA ALA A 68 18.48 -2.71 13.49
C ALA A 68 16.94 -2.68 13.45
N LEU A 69 16.30 -2.21 14.53
CA LEU A 69 14.84 -2.05 14.59
C LEU A 69 14.32 -1.03 13.56
N MET A 70 15.03 0.07 13.37
CA MET A 70 14.71 1.07 12.35
C MET A 70 14.84 0.49 10.94
N GLN A 71 15.89 -0.29 10.66
CA GLN A 71 16.07 -0.94 9.37
C GLN A 71 14.97 -1.97 9.08
N ILE A 72 14.59 -2.78 10.08
CA ILE A 72 13.50 -3.77 9.95
C ILE A 72 12.17 -3.06 9.67
N GLY A 73 11.83 -2.05 10.47
CA GLY A 73 10.58 -1.32 10.35
C GLY A 73 10.57 -0.38 9.17
N GLY A 74 11.33 0.72 9.26
CA GLY A 74 11.32 1.81 8.28
C GLY A 74 11.97 1.44 6.95
N GLY A 75 13.09 0.70 6.98
CA GLY A 75 13.84 0.34 5.77
C GLY A 75 13.20 -0.77 4.94
N SER A 76 12.73 -1.83 5.60
CA SER A 76 12.25 -3.03 4.93
C SER A 76 10.72 -3.15 4.94
N ALA A 77 10.08 -3.13 6.12
CA ALA A 77 8.65 -3.41 6.24
C ALA A 77 7.78 -2.33 5.54
N PHE A 78 8.12 -1.05 5.72
CA PHE A 78 7.41 0.04 5.03
C PHE A 78 7.67 0.06 3.52
N ALA A 79 8.86 -0.33 3.06
CA ALA A 79 9.15 -0.42 1.63
C ALA A 79 8.32 -1.52 0.94
N LEU A 80 8.05 -2.63 1.64
CA LEU A 80 7.26 -3.74 1.12
C LEU A 80 5.75 -3.53 1.21
N MET A 81 5.27 -2.50 1.91
CA MET A 81 3.85 -2.22 2.09
C MET A 81 3.08 -2.12 0.76
N VAL A 82 3.53 -1.27 -0.15
CA VAL A 82 2.89 -1.05 -1.47
C VAL A 82 3.07 -2.25 -2.41
N PRO A 83 4.25 -2.89 -2.50
CA PRO A 83 4.41 -4.17 -3.20
C PRO A 83 3.43 -5.23 -2.73
N VAL A 84 3.31 -5.44 -1.43
CA VAL A 84 2.39 -6.44 -0.83
C VAL A 84 0.95 -6.11 -1.22
N LEU A 85 0.51 -4.87 -1.05
CA LEU A 85 -0.81 -4.41 -1.50
C LEU A 85 -1.05 -4.77 -2.97
N ALA A 86 -0.16 -4.36 -3.87
CA ALA A 86 -0.27 -4.58 -5.32
C ALA A 86 -0.28 -6.08 -5.66
N GLY A 87 0.60 -6.85 -5.04
CA GLY A 87 0.72 -8.29 -5.19
C GLY A 87 -0.57 -9.01 -4.78
N PHE A 88 -1.18 -8.64 -3.65
CA PHE A 88 -2.41 -9.29 -3.17
C PHE A 88 -3.67 -8.83 -3.91
N ILE A 89 -3.70 -7.60 -4.45
CA ILE A 89 -4.73 -7.20 -5.43
C ILE A 89 -4.64 -8.08 -6.67
N ALA A 90 -3.43 -8.22 -7.24
CA ALA A 90 -3.21 -9.03 -8.43
C ALA A 90 -3.52 -10.52 -8.19
N PHE A 91 -3.10 -11.04 -7.03
CA PHE A 91 -3.41 -12.39 -6.57
C PHE A 91 -4.91 -12.64 -6.47
N SER A 92 -5.69 -11.67 -5.97
CA SER A 92 -7.13 -11.84 -5.87
C SER A 92 -7.86 -11.92 -7.23
N ILE A 93 -7.20 -11.52 -8.32
CA ILE A 93 -7.75 -11.54 -9.69
C ILE A 93 -7.28 -12.75 -10.50
N ALA A 94 -5.99 -13.11 -10.37
CA ALA A 94 -5.32 -14.11 -11.20
C ALA A 94 -4.62 -15.22 -10.39
N ASP A 95 -4.91 -15.35 -9.10
CA ASP A 95 -4.31 -16.31 -8.17
C ASP A 95 -2.76 -16.20 -8.12
N ARG A 96 -2.07 -17.33 -7.93
CA ARG A 96 -0.61 -17.40 -7.80
C ARG A 96 0.16 -16.75 -8.97
N PRO A 97 -0.24 -16.93 -10.25
CA PRO A 97 0.44 -16.29 -11.38
C PRO A 97 0.47 -14.75 -11.33
N GLY A 98 -0.51 -14.11 -10.70
CA GLY A 98 -0.60 -12.65 -10.59
C GLY A 98 0.27 -12.05 -9.50
N LEU A 99 0.77 -12.85 -8.56
CA LEU A 99 1.48 -12.35 -7.38
C LEU A 99 2.80 -11.66 -7.75
N THR A 100 3.65 -12.33 -8.53
CA THR A 100 4.96 -11.82 -8.96
C THR A 100 4.87 -10.52 -9.77
N PRO A 101 4.06 -10.41 -10.86
CA PRO A 101 3.94 -9.16 -11.59
C PRO A 101 3.35 -8.03 -10.74
N GLY A 102 2.45 -8.35 -9.80
CA GLY A 102 1.90 -7.37 -8.86
C GLY A 102 2.95 -6.82 -7.90
N LEU A 103 3.79 -7.69 -7.31
CA LEU A 103 4.89 -7.29 -6.43
C LEU A 103 5.93 -6.42 -7.17
N ILE A 104 6.31 -6.81 -8.39
CA ILE A 104 7.27 -6.05 -9.22
C ILE A 104 6.67 -4.70 -9.60
N GLY A 105 5.42 -4.67 -10.09
CA GLY A 105 4.73 -3.43 -10.43
C GLY A 105 4.55 -2.50 -9.22
N GLY A 106 4.26 -3.05 -8.04
CA GLY A 106 4.18 -2.31 -6.79
C GLY A 106 5.54 -1.75 -6.33
N MET A 107 6.64 -2.49 -6.49
CA MET A 107 7.99 -1.97 -6.24
C MET A 107 8.34 -0.83 -7.19
N LEU A 108 7.98 -0.94 -8.47
CA LEU A 108 8.15 0.14 -9.44
C LEU A 108 7.29 1.35 -9.11
N ALA A 109 6.12 1.16 -8.49
CA ALA A 109 5.30 2.27 -8.04
C ALA A 109 5.99 3.08 -6.93
N VAL A 110 6.66 2.39 -6.00
CA VAL A 110 7.43 3.01 -4.91
C VAL A 110 8.68 3.71 -5.46
N SER A 111 9.51 3.00 -6.23
CA SER A 111 10.76 3.57 -6.75
C SER A 111 10.53 4.65 -7.80
N GLY A 112 9.43 4.59 -8.54
CA GLY A 112 9.01 5.59 -9.52
C GLY A 112 8.27 6.80 -8.93
N GLY A 113 8.07 6.88 -7.61
CA GLY A 113 7.46 8.03 -6.95
C GLY A 113 5.93 8.14 -7.08
N SER A 114 5.27 7.16 -7.69
CA SER A 114 3.80 7.08 -7.78
C SER A 114 3.13 6.55 -6.50
N GLY A 115 3.93 5.95 -5.61
CA GLY A 115 3.53 5.53 -4.26
C GLY A 115 2.35 4.56 -4.24
N PHE A 116 1.49 4.70 -3.24
CA PHE A 116 0.34 3.83 -3.02
C PHE A 116 -0.67 3.85 -4.18
N ILE A 117 -0.89 5.02 -4.81
CA ILE A 117 -1.81 5.17 -5.95
C ILE A 117 -1.29 4.34 -7.14
N GLY A 118 0.01 4.47 -7.46
CA GLY A 118 0.64 3.64 -8.47
C GLY A 118 0.60 2.16 -8.13
N GLY A 119 0.70 1.79 -6.84
CA GLY A 119 0.60 0.41 -6.38
C GLY A 119 -0.77 -0.22 -6.62
N ILE A 120 -1.86 0.54 -6.38
CA ILE A 120 -3.22 0.07 -6.69
C ILE A 120 -3.37 -0.17 -8.20
N ILE A 121 -2.94 0.80 -9.02
CA ILE A 121 -3.01 0.70 -10.47
C ILE A 121 -2.19 -0.49 -10.97
N ALA A 122 -0.97 -0.65 -10.47
CA ALA A 122 -0.08 -1.76 -10.80
C ALA A 122 -0.67 -3.11 -10.40
N GLY A 123 -1.31 -3.21 -9.23
CA GLY A 123 -1.96 -4.44 -8.77
C GLY A 123 -3.12 -4.89 -9.66
N PHE A 124 -3.99 -3.96 -10.05
CA PHE A 124 -5.05 -4.26 -11.00
C PHE A 124 -4.50 -4.60 -12.39
N LEU A 125 -3.57 -3.80 -12.91
CA LEU A 125 -2.94 -4.04 -14.20
C LEU A 125 -2.30 -5.43 -14.24
N ALA A 126 -1.52 -5.78 -13.21
CA ALA A 126 -0.87 -7.09 -13.10
C ALA A 126 -1.89 -8.24 -13.02
N GLY A 127 -2.95 -8.08 -12.23
CA GLY A 127 -4.02 -9.08 -12.13
C GLY A 127 -4.70 -9.33 -13.48
N TYR A 128 -5.11 -8.28 -14.18
CA TYR A 128 -5.78 -8.41 -15.47
C TYR A 128 -4.85 -8.93 -16.57
N VAL A 129 -3.59 -8.49 -16.61
CA VAL A 129 -2.60 -8.98 -17.58
C VAL A 129 -2.31 -10.46 -17.33
N ALA A 130 -2.06 -10.88 -16.09
CA ALA A 130 -1.82 -12.29 -15.75
C ALA A 130 -3.05 -13.16 -16.09
N LYS A 131 -4.26 -12.68 -15.78
CA LYS A 131 -5.51 -13.37 -16.14
C LYS A 131 -5.67 -13.51 -17.66
N ALA A 132 -5.43 -12.44 -18.42
CA ALA A 132 -5.54 -12.45 -19.87
C ALA A 132 -4.56 -13.44 -20.52
N ILE A 133 -3.31 -13.49 -20.06
CA ILE A 133 -2.29 -14.44 -20.54
C ILE A 133 -2.72 -15.88 -20.19
N SER A 134 -3.23 -16.10 -18.97
CA SER A 134 -3.70 -17.41 -18.52
C SER A 134 -4.82 -17.95 -19.42
N THR A 135 -5.81 -17.12 -19.76
CA THR A 135 -6.98 -17.52 -20.57
C THR A 135 -6.69 -17.62 -22.07
N LYS A 136 -5.78 -16.79 -22.61
CA LYS A 136 -5.49 -16.74 -24.07
C LYS A 136 -4.46 -17.77 -24.54
N LEU A 137 -3.51 -18.20 -23.69
CA LEU A 137 -2.54 -19.23 -24.07
C LEU A 137 -3.17 -20.63 -23.95
N LYS A 138 -3.45 -21.30 -25.07
CA LYS A 138 -3.69 -22.75 -25.09
C LYS A 138 -2.35 -23.45 -25.39
N LEU A 139 -1.86 -24.28 -24.48
CA LEU A 139 -0.61 -25.04 -24.65
C LEU A 139 -0.90 -26.54 -24.44
N PRO A 140 -0.20 -27.44 -25.17
CA PRO A 140 -0.37 -28.88 -25.05
C PRO A 140 0.06 -29.40 -23.66
N GLN A 141 -0.53 -30.53 -23.26
CA GLN A 141 -0.57 -31.11 -21.91
C GLN A 141 0.80 -31.25 -21.18
N SER A 142 1.91 -31.33 -21.92
CA SER A 142 3.27 -31.40 -21.35
C SER A 142 3.84 -30.08 -20.83
N MET A 143 3.27 -28.91 -21.20
CA MET A 143 3.73 -27.59 -20.75
C MET A 143 2.78 -26.87 -19.77
N GLU A 144 1.65 -27.48 -19.42
CA GLU A 144 0.66 -26.84 -18.53
C GLU A 144 1.19 -26.58 -17.12
N ALA A 145 2.07 -27.44 -16.60
CA ALA A 145 2.67 -27.27 -15.28
C ALA A 145 3.73 -26.14 -15.23
N LEU A 146 4.44 -25.89 -16.33
CA LEU A 146 5.48 -24.84 -16.40
C LEU A 146 4.87 -23.45 -16.61
N LYS A 147 3.69 -23.40 -17.22
CA LYS A 147 3.01 -22.16 -17.64
C LYS A 147 2.70 -21.18 -16.49
N PRO A 148 2.06 -21.56 -15.37
CA PRO A 148 1.74 -20.63 -14.28
C PRO A 148 2.93 -20.27 -13.38
N ILE A 149 4.01 -21.06 -13.42
CA ILE A 149 5.18 -20.87 -12.56
C ILE A 149 6.21 -19.95 -13.23
N LEU A 150 6.44 -20.10 -14.54
CA LEU A 150 7.52 -19.38 -15.23
C LEU A 150 7.00 -18.44 -16.31
N ILE A 151 6.18 -18.94 -17.24
CA ILE A 151 5.81 -18.19 -18.44
C ILE A 151 4.88 -17.01 -18.11
N ILE A 152 3.81 -17.28 -17.35
CA ILE A 152 2.85 -16.22 -16.99
C ILE A 152 3.53 -15.14 -16.15
N PRO A 153 4.23 -15.45 -15.04
CA PRO A 153 4.88 -14.43 -14.21
C PRO A 153 5.94 -13.61 -14.97
N LEU A 154 6.71 -14.23 -15.88
CA LEU A 154 7.72 -13.54 -16.68
C LEU A 154 7.09 -12.56 -17.67
N VAL A 155 6.16 -13.02 -18.49
CA VAL A 155 5.54 -12.18 -19.54
C VAL A 155 4.69 -11.07 -18.91
N SER A 156 3.93 -11.40 -17.86
CA SER A 156 3.12 -10.40 -17.15
C SER A 156 3.99 -9.34 -16.46
N SER A 157 5.09 -9.73 -15.79
CA SER A 157 5.97 -8.76 -15.13
C SER A 157 6.69 -7.86 -16.11
N LEU A 158 7.06 -8.38 -17.29
CA LEU A 158 7.63 -7.57 -18.37
C LEU A 158 6.62 -6.53 -18.88
N ILE A 159 5.39 -6.94 -19.18
CA ILE A 159 4.34 -6.04 -19.67
C ILE A 159 4.01 -4.97 -18.61
N VAL A 160 3.77 -5.38 -17.37
CA VAL A 160 3.42 -4.47 -16.27
C VAL A 160 4.57 -3.52 -15.97
N GLY A 161 5.80 -4.03 -15.93
CA GLY A 161 6.99 -3.23 -15.65
C GLY A 161 7.22 -2.17 -16.72
N LEU A 162 7.14 -2.54 -18.01
CA LEU A 162 7.25 -1.60 -19.12
C LEU A 162 6.10 -0.57 -19.11
N ALA A 163 4.87 -1.01 -18.84
CA ALA A 163 3.73 -0.11 -18.73
C ALA A 163 3.90 0.90 -17.58
N MET A 164 4.41 0.47 -16.43
CA MET A 164 4.67 1.35 -15.28
C MET A 164 5.79 2.35 -15.57
N ILE A 165 6.88 1.92 -16.21
CA ILE A 165 8.02 2.82 -16.49
C ILE A 165 7.68 3.85 -17.57
N TYR A 166 7.00 3.44 -18.65
CA TYR A 166 6.81 4.30 -19.82
C TYR A 166 5.48 5.05 -19.86
N LEU A 167 4.38 4.41 -19.44
CA LEU A 167 3.02 4.97 -19.60
C LEU A 167 2.45 5.54 -18.30
N ILE A 168 2.58 4.82 -17.19
CA ILE A 168 1.74 5.05 -16.00
C ILE A 168 2.48 5.78 -14.87
N GLY A 169 3.74 5.40 -14.59
CA GLY A 169 4.45 5.87 -13.40
C GLY A 169 4.62 7.38 -13.35
N LYS A 170 5.08 7.98 -14.46
CA LYS A 170 5.32 9.44 -14.56
C LYS A 170 4.04 10.28 -14.36
N PRO A 171 2.92 10.05 -15.08
CA PRO A 171 1.72 10.86 -14.89
C PRO A 171 1.12 10.67 -13.50
N VAL A 172 1.14 9.46 -12.94
CA VAL A 172 0.62 9.20 -11.59
C VAL A 172 1.49 9.87 -10.52
N ALA A 173 2.82 9.83 -10.67
CA ALA A 173 3.73 10.55 -9.77
C ALA A 173 3.54 12.07 -9.85
N GLY A 174 3.28 12.62 -11.04
CA GLY A 174 2.96 14.04 -11.22
C GLY A 174 1.68 14.45 -10.47
N ILE A 175 0.64 13.63 -10.54
CA ILE A 175 -0.61 13.85 -9.78
C ILE A 175 -0.34 13.81 -8.27
N LEU A 176 0.43 12.83 -7.80
CA LEU A 176 0.79 12.72 -6.39
C LEU A 176 1.61 13.92 -5.90
N ALA A 177 2.56 14.39 -6.71
CA ALA A 177 3.36 15.57 -6.41
C ALA A 177 2.50 16.84 -6.36
N TRP A 178 1.55 16.99 -7.29
CA TRP A 178 0.61 18.11 -7.30
C TRP A 178 -0.30 18.11 -6.06
N LEU A 179 -0.89 16.96 -5.71
CA LEU A 179 -1.69 16.79 -4.49
C LEU A 179 -0.87 17.13 -3.23
N THR A 180 0.38 16.66 -3.18
CA THR A 180 1.28 16.92 -2.05
C THR A 180 1.61 18.41 -1.94
N HIS A 181 1.91 19.05 -3.06
CA HIS A 181 2.17 20.48 -3.11
C HIS A 181 0.94 21.28 -2.66
N TRP A 182 -0.25 20.91 -3.16
CA TRP A 182 -1.49 21.55 -2.75
C TRP A 182 -1.74 21.45 -1.24
N LEU A 183 -1.58 20.27 -0.65
CA LEU A 183 -1.69 20.07 0.80
C LEU A 183 -0.66 20.87 1.59
N GLN A 184 0.58 20.96 1.09
CA GLN A 184 1.63 21.76 1.72
C GLN A 184 1.29 23.25 1.70
N THR A 185 0.76 23.77 0.58
CA THR A 185 0.36 25.18 0.47
C THR A 185 -0.76 25.54 1.44
N MET A 186 -1.67 24.61 1.75
CA MET A 186 -2.69 24.79 2.80
C MET A 186 -2.09 24.79 4.20
N GLY A 187 -1.11 23.92 4.47
CA GLY A 187 -0.39 23.87 5.75
C GLY A 187 0.43 25.13 6.02
N THR A 188 1.12 25.67 5.00
CA THR A 188 1.96 26.86 5.13
C THR A 188 1.14 28.16 5.18
N ALA A 189 0.02 28.26 4.46
CA ALA A 189 -0.86 29.43 4.51
C ALA A 189 -1.36 29.71 5.93
N ASN A 190 -1.68 28.66 6.71
CA ASN A 190 -2.08 28.79 8.10
C ASN A 190 -0.90 29.01 9.06
N ALA A 191 0.29 28.50 8.76
CA ALA A 191 1.49 28.71 9.58
C ALA A 191 1.96 30.17 9.58
N VAL A 192 1.82 30.88 8.46
CA VAL A 192 2.16 32.32 8.36
C VAL A 192 1.13 33.17 9.13
N LEU A 193 -0.16 32.84 9.05
CA LEU A 193 -1.22 33.49 9.83
C LEU A 193 -1.13 33.20 11.35
N LEU A 194 -0.71 32.00 11.74
CA LEU A 194 -0.51 31.61 13.15
C LEU A 194 0.82 32.13 13.73
N GLY A 195 1.86 32.32 12.90
CA GLY A 195 3.13 32.93 13.28
C GLY A 195 3.09 34.46 13.37
N ALA A 196 2.15 35.09 12.67
CA ALA A 196 1.94 36.54 12.69
C ALA A 196 0.96 37.03 13.77
N ASN A 197 0.37 36.14 14.59
CA ASN A 197 -0.53 36.53 15.66
C ASN A 197 0.26 36.94 16.93
N PRO A 198 0.28 38.24 17.34
CA PRO A 198 1.03 38.72 18.51
C PRO A 198 0.45 38.29 19.87
N ARG A 199 -0.53 37.37 19.88
CA ARG A 199 -1.22 36.89 21.09
C ARG A 199 -0.71 35.54 21.61
N ARG A 200 0.46 35.08 21.15
CA ARG A 200 1.03 33.76 21.52
C ARG A 200 2.33 33.84 22.32
N ASP A 201 2.76 35.04 22.71
CA ASP A 201 4.00 35.24 23.46
C ASP A 201 3.92 34.64 24.88
N ASP A 202 2.70 34.55 25.43
CA ASP A 202 2.45 34.02 26.78
C ASP A 202 2.51 32.49 26.85
N VAL A 203 2.13 31.78 25.78
CA VAL A 203 2.15 30.30 25.76
C VAL A 203 3.59 29.77 25.62
N TYR A 204 4.46 30.48 24.90
CA TYR A 204 5.88 30.11 24.80
C TYR A 204 6.69 30.47 26.05
N ARG A 205 6.28 31.49 26.83
CA ARG A 205 6.89 31.77 28.14
C ARG A 205 6.50 30.74 29.21
N TYR A 206 5.27 30.22 29.20
CA TYR A 206 4.85 29.20 30.18
C TYR A 206 5.54 27.84 29.97
N GLY A 207 5.79 27.44 28.71
CA GLY A 207 6.55 26.21 28.39
C GLY A 207 8.05 26.28 28.74
N ARG A 208 8.62 27.48 28.91
CA ARG A 208 10.02 27.66 29.31
C ARG A 208 10.19 27.81 30.83
N ALA A 209 9.18 28.35 31.53
CA ALA A 209 9.15 28.39 32.99
C ALA A 209 8.97 26.99 33.63
N GLY A 210 8.22 26.09 32.99
CA GLY A 210 8.06 24.70 33.45
C GLY A 210 9.29 23.80 33.23
N LYS A 211 10.22 24.19 32.35
CA LYS A 211 11.40 23.36 32.00
C LYS A 211 12.61 23.59 32.90
N GLN A 212 12.62 24.66 33.72
CA GLN A 212 13.65 24.84 34.75
C GLN A 212 13.21 24.35 36.13
N SER A 213 11.91 24.29 36.43
CA SER A 213 11.42 23.78 37.72
C SER A 213 11.12 22.27 37.72
N GLY A 214 11.03 21.63 36.54
CA GLY A 214 10.79 20.18 36.40
C GLY A 214 12.05 19.31 36.37
N LEU A 215 13.25 19.89 36.40
CA LEU A 215 14.52 19.16 36.32
C LEU A 215 14.92 18.42 37.63
N CYS A 216 14.08 18.47 38.68
CA CYS A 216 14.36 17.86 39.98
C CYS A 216 13.48 16.63 40.34
N LEU A 217 12.53 16.21 39.50
CA LEU A 217 11.53 15.19 39.87
C LEU A 217 11.56 13.87 39.09
N TRP A 218 12.61 13.64 38.28
CA TRP A 218 12.87 12.35 37.62
C TRP A 218 14.13 11.65 38.18
N ARG A 219 14.24 11.57 39.51
CA ARG A 219 15.19 10.69 40.20
C ARG A 219 14.42 9.45 40.64
N TRP A 220 14.41 8.39 39.83
CA TRP A 220 13.97 7.07 40.29
C TRP A 220 15.15 6.42 41.05
N PRO A 221 14.96 5.94 42.29
CA PRO A 221 16.01 5.32 43.08
C PRO A 221 16.33 3.90 42.58
N ALA A 222 17.52 3.44 43.00
CA ALA A 222 18.22 2.21 42.63
C ALA A 222 17.39 0.92 42.73
#